data_AF-A0A7Y9E7Y2-F1
#
_entry.id   AF-A0A7Y9E7Y2-F1
#
_cell.length_a   1.000
_cell.length_b   1.000
_cell.length_c   1.000
_cell.angle_alpha   90.00
_cell.angle_beta   90.00
_cell.angle_gamma   90.00
#
_symmetry.space_group_name_H-M   'P 1'
#
loop_
_entity.id
_entity.type
_entity.pdbx_description
1 polymer ?
#
loop_
_entity_poly.entity_id
_entity_poly.type
_entity_poly.pdbx_seq_one_letter_code
_entity_poly.pdbx_strand_id
1 'polypeptide(L)'
;MSRLIDDLNALHASYVETINGAVADGDLGRAEELAAAYDRDAIVMIAEREGRTDQLPIRRPTTPDTPLRRLVARLAALRAA
;
A
#
# COMPACT_ATOMS: atom_id res chain seq x y z
N MET A 1 -0.55 -19.16 -16.38
CA MET A 1 -0.46 -17.74 -16.81
C MET A 1 -1.43 -16.96 -15.94
N SER A 2 -0.99 -16.45 -14.79
CA SER A 2 -1.84 -15.62 -13.92
C SER A 2 -2.06 -14.25 -14.57
N ARG A 3 -3.25 -13.68 -14.35
CA ARG A 3 -3.54 -12.31 -14.80
C ARG A 3 -2.89 -11.36 -13.78
N LEU A 4 -2.41 -10.18 -14.21
CA LEU A 4 -1.86 -9.15 -13.32
C LEU A 4 -2.79 -8.87 -12.13
N ILE A 5 -4.10 -8.94 -12.38
CA ILE A 5 -5.09 -8.72 -11.34
C ILE A 5 -5.06 -9.82 -10.27
N ASP A 6 -4.77 -11.07 -10.64
CA ASP A 6 -4.64 -12.19 -9.70
C ASP A 6 -3.36 -12.02 -8.86
N ASP A 7 -2.26 -11.63 -9.50
CA ASP A 7 -0.97 -11.39 -8.83
C ASP A 7 -1.06 -10.18 -7.87
N LEU A 8 -1.73 -9.10 -8.27
CA LEU A 8 -1.99 -7.93 -7.42
C LEU A 8 -2.93 -8.27 -6.27
N ASN A 9 -3.95 -9.10 -6.49
CA ASN A 9 -4.84 -9.55 -5.41
C ASN A 9 -4.09 -10.39 -4.39
N ALA A 10 -3.18 -11.27 -4.83
CA ALA A 10 -2.33 -12.06 -3.94
C ALA A 10 -1.38 -11.17 -3.12
N LEU A 11 -0.74 -10.19 -3.77
CA LEU A 11 0.10 -9.19 -3.11
C LEU A 11 -0.70 -8.41 -2.06
N HIS A 12 -1.89 -7.93 -2.44
CA HIS A 12 -2.78 -7.19 -1.55
C HIS A 12 -3.18 -8.02 -0.32
N ALA A 13 -3.59 -9.28 -0.52
CA ALA A 13 -3.99 -10.16 0.57
C ALA A 13 -2.84 -10.38 1.58
N SER A 14 -1.62 -10.62 1.10
CA SER A 14 -0.44 -10.82 1.96
C SER A 14 -0.10 -9.57 2.78
N TYR A 15 -0.16 -8.38 2.17
CA TYR A 15 0.08 -7.13 2.89
C TYR A 15 -1.03 -6.82 3.90
N VAL A 16 -2.29 -7.08 3.57
CA VAL A 16 -3.42 -6.91 4.51
C VAL A 16 -3.25 -7.81 5.73
N GLU A 17 -2.87 -9.08 5.54
CA GLU A 17 -2.61 -10.00 6.65
C GLU A 17 -1.49 -9.48 7.56
N THR A 18 -0.37 -9.06 6.97
CA THR A 18 0.80 -8.57 7.72
C THR A 18 0.50 -7.26 8.47
N ILE A 19 -0.23 -6.33 7.83
CA ILE A 19 -0.65 -5.06 8.44
C ILE A 19 -1.60 -5.33 9.61
N ASN A 20 -2.56 -6.25 9.43
CA ASN A 20 -3.49 -6.61 10.51
C ASN A 20 -2.74 -7.20 11.72
N GLY A 21 -1.69 -8.00 11.48
CA GLY A 21 -0.79 -8.47 12.55
C GLY A 21 -0.13 -7.31 13.30
N ALA A 22 0.52 -6.39 12.58
CA ALA A 22 1.16 -5.22 13.18
C ALA A 22 0.17 -4.34 13.98
N VAL A 23 -1.05 -4.14 13.47
CA VAL A 23 -2.11 -3.40 14.17
C VAL A 23 -2.56 -4.14 15.43
N ALA A 24 -2.72 -5.46 15.37
CA ALA A 24 -3.09 -6.27 16.54
C ALA A 24 -2.02 -6.22 17.65
N ASP A 25 -0.75 -6.14 17.26
CA ASP A 25 0.40 -5.98 18.17
C ASP A 25 0.55 -4.53 18.68
N GLY A 26 -0.27 -3.60 18.21
CA GLY A 26 -0.22 -2.17 18.57
C GLY A 26 0.90 -1.39 17.89
N ASP A 27 1.62 -2.00 16.94
CA ASP A 27 2.71 -1.38 16.20
C ASP A 27 2.20 -0.65 14.95
N LEU A 28 1.65 0.55 15.19
CA LEU A 28 1.10 1.40 14.13
C LEU A 28 2.20 1.94 13.20
N GLY A 29 3.43 2.14 13.69
CA GLY A 29 4.55 2.58 12.86
C GLY A 29 4.90 1.53 11.82
N ARG A 30 4.96 0.26 12.25
CA ARG A 30 5.18 -0.87 11.34
C ARG A 30 4.04 -1.03 10.33
N ALA A 31 2.79 -0.81 10.74
CA ALA A 31 1.65 -0.85 9.83
C ALA A 31 1.74 0.22 8.73
N GLU A 32 2.20 1.44 9.05
CA GLU A 32 2.43 2.50 8.07
C GLU A 32 3.56 2.17 7.09
N GLU A 33 4.68 1.63 7.59
CA GLU A 33 5.79 1.18 6.74
C GLU A 33 5.37 0.09 5.75
N LEU A 34 4.56 -0.88 6.22
CA LEU A 34 4.01 -1.95 5.39
C LEU A 34 3.08 -1.41 4.31
N ALA A 35 2.23 -0.43 4.63
CA ALA A 35 1.38 0.22 3.63
C ALA A 35 2.20 0.95 2.56
N ALA A 36 3.28 1.64 2.96
CA ALA A 36 4.18 2.29 2.02
C ALA A 36 4.97 1.30 1.16
N ALA A 37 5.30 0.12 1.70
CA ALA A 37 5.95 -0.96 0.97
C ALA A 37 5.01 -1.60 -0.07
N TYR A 38 3.77 -1.90 0.29
CA TYR A 38 2.73 -2.37 -0.64
C TYR A 38 2.59 -1.43 -1.85
N ASP A 39 2.54 -0.13 -1.61
CA ASP A 39 2.41 0.88 -2.67
C ASP A 39 3.58 0.84 -3.66
N ARG A 40 4.81 0.61 -3.18
CA ARG A 40 6.00 0.48 -4.04
C ARG A 40 5.96 -0.82 -4.83
N ASP A 41 5.68 -1.93 -4.16
CA ASP A 41 5.70 -3.26 -4.78
C ASP A 41 4.61 -3.40 -5.85
N ALA A 42 3.41 -2.86 -5.60
CA ALA A 42 2.34 -2.83 -6.58
C ALA A 42 2.72 -2.00 -7.82
N ILE A 43 3.41 -0.86 -7.64
CA ILE A 43 3.88 -0.04 -8.76
C ILE A 43 4.91 -0.81 -9.60
N VAL A 44 5.87 -1.47 -8.96
CA VAL A 44 6.90 -2.26 -9.66
C VAL A 44 6.24 -3.38 -10.45
N MET A 45 5.33 -4.14 -9.84
CA MET A 45 4.63 -5.25 -10.50
C MET A 45 3.82 -4.80 -11.72
N ILE A 46 3.14 -3.66 -11.63
CA ILE A 46 2.41 -3.07 -12.77
C ILE A 46 3.39 -2.63 -13.86
N ALA A 47 4.48 -1.94 -13.50
CA ALA A 47 5.47 -1.44 -14.45
C ALA A 47 6.17 -2.59 -15.19
N GLU A 48 6.54 -3.66 -14.49
CA GLU A 48 7.13 -4.87 -15.09
C GLU A 48 6.17 -5.52 -16.09
N ARG A 49 4.90 -5.67 -15.72
CA ARG A 49 3.90 -6.32 -16.57
C ARG A 49 3.51 -5.50 -17.79
N GLU A 50 3.51 -4.17 -17.68
CA GLU A 50 3.24 -3.23 -18.77
C GLU A 50 4.51 -2.92 -19.61
N GLY A 51 5.67 -3.45 -19.23
CA GLY A 51 6.95 -3.16 -19.89
C GLY A 51 7.42 -1.71 -19.74
N ARG A 52 6.96 -1.02 -18.69
CA ARG A 52 7.20 0.40 -18.39
C ARG A 52 8.18 0.61 -17.24
N THR A 53 9.11 -0.32 -17.04
CA THR A 53 10.12 -0.23 -15.98
C THR A 53 11.05 0.98 -16.15
N ASP A 54 11.15 1.53 -17.37
CA ASP A 54 11.86 2.77 -17.69
C ASP A 54 11.26 4.01 -17.00
N GLN A 55 10.01 3.91 -16.53
CA GLN A 55 9.32 4.98 -15.81
C GLN A 55 9.56 4.92 -14.29
N LEU A 56 10.38 3.98 -13.81
CA LEU A 56 10.71 3.83 -12.40
C LEU A 56 11.94 4.68 -11.99
N PRO A 57 11.94 5.28 -10.77
CA PRO A 57 10.82 5.31 -9.84
C PRO A 57 9.76 6.31 -10.31
N ILE A 58 8.51 5.87 -10.39
CA ILE A 58 7.38 6.80 -10.52
C ILE A 58 7.39 7.59 -9.22
N ARG A 59 7.94 8.81 -9.26
CA ARG A 59 7.86 9.75 -8.15
C ARG A 59 6.39 10.07 -7.95
N ARG A 60 5.71 9.32 -7.08
CA ARG A 60 4.39 9.73 -6.60
C ARG A 60 4.57 11.14 -6.01
N PRO A 61 3.66 12.08 -6.29
CA PRO A 61 3.61 13.31 -5.50
C PRO A 61 3.58 12.90 -4.03
N THR A 62 4.34 13.61 -3.20
CA THR A 62 4.65 13.28 -1.79
C THR A 62 3.41 13.04 -0.92
N THR A 63 2.24 13.42 -1.43
CA THR A 63 0.93 13.19 -0.83
C THR A 63 -0.01 12.58 -1.88
N PRO A 64 -0.01 11.25 -2.09
CA PRO A 64 -1.10 10.62 -2.82
C PRO A 64 -2.36 10.70 -1.97
N ASP A 65 -3.37 11.41 -2.47
CA ASP A 65 -4.70 11.53 -1.85
C ASP A 65 -5.50 10.23 -2.09
N THR A 66 -5.13 9.17 -1.35
CA THR A 66 -5.77 7.86 -1.47
C THR A 66 -6.94 7.73 -0.49
N PRO A 67 -7.98 6.92 -0.83
CA PRO A 67 -9.09 6.64 0.06
C PRO A 67 -8.67 6.14 1.45
N LEU A 68 -7.61 5.33 1.53
CA LEU A 68 -7.06 4.82 2.80
C LEU A 68 -6.41 5.93 3.64
N ARG A 69 -5.67 6.86 3.02
CA ARG A 69 -5.13 8.01 3.75
C ARG A 69 -6.21 8.94 4.29
N ARG A 70 -7.30 9.16 3.55
CA ARG A 70 -8.45 9.92 4.06
C ARG A 70 -9.12 9.22 5.24
N LEU A 71 -9.23 7.90 5.20
CA LEU A 71 -9.79 7.11 6.29
C LEU A 71 -8.92 7.25 7.55
N VAL A 72 -7.59 7.10 7.43
CA VAL A 72 -6.65 7.26 8.56
C VAL A 72 -6.71 8.67 9.13
N ALA A 73 -6.68 9.71 8.29
CA ALA A 73 -6.77 11.10 8.74
C ALA A 73 -8.08 11.39 9.49
N ARG A 74 -9.21 10.82 9.02
CA ARG A 74 -10.52 10.96 9.65
C ARG A 74 -10.57 10.26 11.02
N LEU A 75 -10.01 9.06 11.12
CA LEU A 75 -9.93 8.32 12.37
C LEU A 75 -9.03 9.00 13.40
N ALA A 76 -7.89 9.57 12.96
CA ALA A 76 -7.02 10.35 13.83
C ALA A 76 -7.71 11.61 14.38
N ALA A 77 -8.44 12.34 13.53
CA ALA A 77 -9.19 13.53 13.94
C ALA A 77 -10.31 13.23 14.96
N LEU A 78 -11.03 12.11 14.77
CA LEU A 78 -12.08 11.67 15.69
C LEU A 78 -11.57 11.25 17.08
N ARG A 79 -10.30 10.84 17.17
CA ARG A 79 -9.68 10.38 18.42
C ARG A 79 -9.01 11.50 19.22
N ALA A 80 -8.80 12.66 18.58
CA ALA A 80 -8.22 13.86 19.18
C ALA A 80 -9.27 14.86 19.69
N ALA A 81 -10.56 14.58 19.48
CA ALA A 81 -11.72 15.32 19.99
C ALA A 81 -12.31 14.61 21.21
#